data_AF-A0A962YXF6-F1
#
_entry.id   AF-A0A962YXF6-F1
#
_cell.length_a   1.000
_cell.length_b   1.000
_cell.length_c   1.000
_cell.angle_alpha   90.00
_cell.angle_beta   90.00
_cell.angle_gamma   90.00
#
_symmetry.space_group_name_H-M   'P 1'
#
loop_
_entity.id
_entity.type
_entity.pdbx_description
1 polymer ?
#
loop_
_entity_poly.entity_id
_entity_poly.type
_entity_poly.pdbx_seq_one_letter_code
_entity_poly.pdbx_strand_id
1 'polypeptide(L)'
;MKSKIFGGVLLIVGTSLGAGMLALPLVTAAGGYGHSLWLFLATWLLTVFAAFLLLEVTLWLPEETNLISMARATLGLPGQLLTWFIYLLLLYSLLSAYISGGSDLLQGILASFHIKTPDWVDSIIFTAILGGIVYHDIKVVDWTNRLLMIVKMSAYVILVLLILPHVHLHHLAGGQFMLLSSAVMVVVTAFGYSVIIPSLRRYFNSNVSALRLTIALGSFGALLCYLLWDFVVQGSVSSGGG
;
A
#
# COMPACT_ATOMS: atom_id res chain seq x y z
N MET A 1 20.12 16.26 3.63
CA MET A 1 18.91 16.35 2.77
C MET A 1 18.70 15.11 1.91
N LYS A 2 19.69 14.63 1.14
CA LYS A 2 19.56 13.42 0.30
C LYS A 2 19.12 12.15 1.06
N SER A 3 19.69 11.91 2.25
CA SER A 3 19.30 10.78 3.12
C SER A 3 17.84 10.83 3.60
N LYS A 4 17.31 12.03 3.92
CA LYS A 4 15.89 12.18 4.30
C LYS A 4 14.95 11.96 3.11
N ILE A 5 15.31 12.42 1.91
CA ILE A 5 14.52 12.18 0.69
C ILE A 5 14.45 10.69 0.40
N PHE A 6 15.57 9.98 0.47
CA PHE A 6 15.59 8.52 0.32
C PHE A 6 14.70 7.81 1.35
N GLY A 7 14.80 8.22 2.63
CA GLY A 7 13.92 7.70 3.69
C GLY A 7 12.44 7.98 3.40
N GLY A 8 12.09 9.18 2.95
CA GLY A 8 10.72 9.53 2.59
C GLY A 8 10.18 8.77 1.38
N VAL A 9 11.02 8.53 0.37
CA VAL A 9 10.68 7.71 -0.82
C VAL A 9 10.38 6.29 -0.38
N LEU A 10 11.23 5.70 0.47
CA LEU A 10 11.01 4.37 1.04
C LEU A 10 9.72 4.30 1.85
N LEU A 11 9.38 5.34 2.62
CA LEU A 11 8.12 5.40 3.35
C LEU A 11 6.92 5.34 2.40
N ILE A 12 6.92 6.14 1.33
CA ILE A 12 5.84 6.11 0.33
C ILE A 12 5.74 4.75 -0.34
N VAL A 13 6.85 4.24 -0.90
CA VAL A 13 6.87 2.95 -1.59
C VAL A 13 6.41 1.84 -0.65
N GLY A 14 6.83 1.85 0.61
CA GLY A 14 6.40 0.86 1.57
C GLY A 14 4.97 0.99 2.03
N THR A 15 4.41 2.18 2.12
CA THR A 15 2.97 2.35 2.40
C THR A 15 2.14 1.87 1.21
N SER A 16 2.60 2.09 -0.02
CA SER A 16 1.95 1.56 -1.23
C SER A 16 2.07 0.04 -1.32
N LEU A 17 3.27 -0.52 -1.16
CA LEU A 17 3.50 -1.98 -1.23
C LEU A 17 2.96 -2.66 0.04
N GLY A 18 1.63 -2.79 0.15
CA GLY A 18 0.92 -3.51 1.21
C GLY A 18 0.25 -4.79 0.71
N ALA A 19 -0.77 -5.25 1.44
CA ALA A 19 -1.53 -6.45 1.10
C ALA A 19 -2.15 -6.41 -0.31
N GLY A 20 -2.52 -5.23 -0.78
CA GLY A 20 -3.07 -5.03 -2.13
C GLY A 20 -2.13 -5.52 -3.24
N MET A 21 -0.81 -5.48 -3.03
CA MET A 21 0.17 -5.90 -4.03
C MET A 21 -0.02 -7.36 -4.48
N LEU A 22 -0.35 -8.28 -3.56
CA LEU A 22 -0.56 -9.69 -3.90
C LEU A 22 -1.87 -9.90 -4.68
N ALA A 23 -2.88 -9.07 -4.42
CA ALA A 23 -4.17 -9.14 -5.11
C ALA A 23 -4.10 -8.53 -6.52
N LEU A 24 -3.21 -7.56 -6.77
CA LEU A 24 -3.16 -6.82 -8.04
C LEU A 24 -3.11 -7.72 -9.28
N PRO A 25 -2.17 -8.68 -9.41
CA PRO A 25 -2.11 -9.51 -10.61
C PRO A 25 -3.30 -10.45 -10.73
N LEU A 26 -3.86 -10.90 -9.61
CA LEU A 26 -5.01 -11.80 -9.60
C LEU A 26 -6.26 -11.10 -10.13
N VAL A 27 -6.55 -9.87 -9.67
CA VAL A 27 -7.74 -9.12 -10.10
C VAL A 27 -7.59 -8.52 -11.49
N THR A 28 -6.36 -8.31 -11.95
CA THR A 28 -6.07 -7.73 -13.27
C THR A 28 -5.81 -8.78 -14.35
N ALA A 29 -5.52 -10.03 -13.98
CA ALA A 29 -5.30 -11.13 -14.92
C ALA A 29 -6.43 -11.29 -15.94
N ALA A 30 -7.69 -11.13 -15.52
CA ALA A 30 -8.85 -11.23 -16.42
C ALA A 30 -8.91 -10.09 -17.47
N GLY A 31 -8.37 -8.92 -17.14
CA GLY A 31 -8.26 -7.79 -18.04
C GLY A 31 -7.02 -7.83 -18.94
N GLY A 32 -6.02 -8.63 -18.59
CA GLY A 32 -4.75 -8.78 -19.30
C GLY A 32 -3.76 -7.64 -19.03
N TYR A 33 -2.47 -7.94 -19.18
CA TYR A 33 -1.38 -7.04 -18.82
C TYR A 33 -1.44 -5.68 -19.53
N GLY A 34 -1.75 -5.66 -20.83
CA GLY A 34 -1.79 -4.43 -21.63
C GLY A 34 -2.82 -3.41 -21.11
N HIS A 35 -4.01 -3.87 -20.75
CA HIS A 35 -5.04 -2.98 -20.17
C HIS A 35 -4.71 -2.59 -18.73
N SER A 36 -4.09 -3.50 -17.98
CA SER A 36 -3.67 -3.29 -16.59
C SER A 36 -2.59 -2.21 -16.48
N LEU A 37 -1.66 -2.15 -17.43
CA LEU A 37 -0.67 -1.08 -17.54
C LEU A 37 -1.32 0.30 -17.69
N TRP A 38 -2.33 0.43 -18.56
CA TRP A 38 -3.08 1.67 -18.71
C TRP A 38 -3.84 2.04 -17.44
N LEU A 39 -4.47 1.08 -16.78
CA LEU A 39 -5.16 1.33 -15.52
C LEU A 39 -4.19 1.80 -14.43
N PHE A 40 -3.03 1.14 -14.27
CA PHE A 40 -2.04 1.54 -13.28
C PHE A 40 -1.49 2.95 -13.56
N LEU A 41 -1.22 3.30 -14.83
CA LEU A 41 -0.80 4.64 -15.20
C LEU A 41 -1.88 5.69 -14.91
N ALA A 42 -3.12 5.42 -15.28
CA ALA A 42 -4.24 6.34 -15.04
C ALA A 42 -4.48 6.55 -13.53
N THR A 43 -4.50 5.47 -12.75
CA THR A 43 -4.64 5.53 -11.30
C THR A 43 -3.45 6.21 -10.63
N TRP A 44 -2.23 5.96 -11.10
CA TRP A 44 -1.04 6.65 -10.61
C TRP A 44 -1.13 8.16 -10.85
N LEU A 45 -1.48 8.61 -12.05
CA LEU A 45 -1.66 10.04 -12.33
C LEU A 45 -2.72 10.68 -11.44
N LEU A 46 -3.87 10.00 -11.26
CA LEU A 46 -4.95 10.48 -10.41
C LEU A 46 -4.51 10.58 -8.94
N THR A 47 -3.82 9.56 -8.43
CA THR A 47 -3.37 9.55 -7.03
C THR A 47 -2.23 10.53 -6.77
N VAL A 48 -1.31 10.72 -7.70
CA VAL A 48 -0.27 11.77 -7.63
C VAL A 48 -0.92 13.16 -7.62
N PHE A 49 -1.89 13.40 -8.50
CA PHE A 49 -2.62 14.66 -8.52
C PHE A 49 -3.34 14.90 -7.18
N ALA A 50 -4.07 13.91 -6.67
CA ALA A 50 -4.74 13.98 -5.37
C ALA A 50 -3.74 14.19 -4.22
N ALA A 51 -2.57 13.56 -4.26
CA ALA A 51 -1.51 13.73 -3.28
C ALA A 51 -0.98 15.17 -3.26
N PHE A 52 -0.80 15.81 -4.43
CA PHE A 52 -0.39 17.21 -4.48
C PHE A 52 -1.47 18.17 -3.97
N LEU A 53 -2.74 17.92 -4.27
CA LEU A 53 -3.85 18.71 -3.70
C LEU A 53 -3.90 18.55 -2.18
N LEU A 54 -3.74 17.33 -1.67
CA LEU A 54 -3.69 17.09 -0.23
C LEU A 54 -2.48 17.78 0.41
N LEU A 55 -1.32 17.76 -0.26
CA LEU A 55 -0.12 18.48 0.19
C LEU A 55 -0.39 19.98 0.30
N GLU A 56 -1.05 20.59 -0.69
CA GLU A 56 -1.40 22.01 -0.68
C GLU A 56 -2.31 22.36 0.52
N VAL A 57 -3.39 21.60 0.71
CA VAL A 57 -4.28 21.75 1.88
C VAL A 57 -3.51 21.57 3.18
N THR A 58 -2.62 20.58 3.24
CA THR A 58 -1.80 20.34 4.41
C THR A 58 -0.95 21.58 4.70
N LEU A 59 -0.28 22.16 3.69
CA LEU A 59 0.59 23.33 3.86
C LEU A 59 -0.13 24.60 4.32
N TRP A 60 -1.41 24.76 3.97
CA TRP A 60 -2.24 25.88 4.41
C TRP A 60 -2.57 25.84 5.91
N LEU A 61 -2.45 24.67 6.54
CA LEU A 61 -2.80 24.45 7.94
C LEU A 61 -1.56 24.33 8.83
N PRO A 62 -1.69 24.50 10.16
CA PRO A 62 -0.59 24.27 11.10
C PRO A 62 -0.01 22.86 10.98
N GLU A 63 1.28 22.67 11.28
CA GLU A 63 1.98 21.37 11.11
C GLU A 63 1.37 20.21 11.91
N GLU A 64 0.55 20.51 12.93
CA GLU A 64 -0.05 19.51 13.81
C GLU A 64 -1.47 19.07 13.44
N THR A 65 -2.02 19.50 12.30
CA THR A 65 -3.39 19.12 11.90
C THR A 65 -3.48 17.70 11.34
N ASN A 66 -4.48 16.94 11.79
CA ASN A 66 -4.85 15.64 11.24
C ASN A 66 -5.88 15.78 10.11
N LEU A 67 -6.15 14.70 9.36
CA LEU A 67 -7.07 14.71 8.21
C LEU A 67 -8.48 15.22 8.55
N ILE A 68 -8.98 14.91 9.74
CA ILE A 68 -10.30 15.33 10.23
C ILE A 68 -10.31 16.84 10.53
N SER A 69 -9.25 17.36 11.14
CA SER A 69 -9.06 18.80 11.37
C SER A 69 -8.94 19.56 10.06
N MET A 70 -8.25 18.98 9.06
CA MET A 70 -8.18 19.57 7.72
C MET A 70 -9.56 19.66 7.08
N ALA A 71 -10.35 18.58 7.13
CA ALA A 71 -11.72 18.58 6.61
C ALA A 71 -12.62 19.60 7.32
N ARG A 72 -12.45 19.81 8.63
CA ARG A 72 -13.17 20.87 9.35
C ARG A 72 -12.82 22.26 8.84
N ALA A 73 -11.55 22.52 8.57
CA ALA A 73 -11.08 23.83 8.13
C ALA A 73 -11.49 24.13 6.67
N THR A 74 -11.57 23.12 5.80
CA THR A 74 -11.89 23.31 4.37
C THR A 74 -13.36 23.15 4.04
N LEU A 75 -14.07 22.20 4.68
CA LEU A 75 -15.45 21.81 4.35
C LEU A 75 -16.44 22.10 5.50
N GLY A 76 -15.96 22.60 6.64
CA GLY A 76 -16.78 22.88 7.81
C GLY A 76 -17.19 21.62 8.60
N LEU A 77 -18.18 21.79 9.47
CA LEU A 77 -18.69 20.73 10.34
C LEU A 77 -19.25 19.50 9.60
N PRO A 78 -20.05 19.62 8.50
CA PRO A 78 -20.55 18.44 7.81
C PRO A 78 -19.42 17.63 7.16
N GLY A 79 -18.42 18.30 6.57
CA GLY A 79 -17.25 17.64 6.00
C GLY A 79 -16.39 16.94 7.05
N GLN A 80 -16.26 17.54 8.25
CA GLN A 80 -15.58 16.90 9.38
C GLN A 80 -16.26 15.60 9.80
N LEU A 81 -17.58 15.59 9.98
CA LEU A 81 -18.33 14.41 10.42
C LEU A 81 -18.26 13.29 9.39
N LEU A 82 -18.45 13.62 8.10
CA LEU A 82 -18.34 12.66 7.02
C LEU A 82 -16.93 12.07 6.93
N THR A 83 -15.90 12.92 6.99
CA THR A 83 -14.50 12.49 6.96
C THR A 83 -14.18 11.62 8.17
N TRP A 84 -14.61 12.00 9.36
CA TRP A 84 -14.40 11.22 10.58
C TRP A 84 -15.02 9.82 10.47
N PHE A 85 -16.26 9.72 10.00
CA PHE A 85 -16.94 8.43 9.82
C PHE A 85 -16.23 7.55 8.78
N ILE A 86 -15.96 8.09 7.58
CA ILE A 86 -15.28 7.35 6.50
C ILE A 86 -13.86 6.95 6.92
N TYR A 87 -13.14 7.84 7.60
CA TYR A 87 -11.77 7.60 8.03
C TYR A 87 -11.70 6.49 9.09
N LEU A 88 -12.61 6.49 10.07
CA LEU A 88 -12.69 5.40 11.05
C LEU A 88 -13.09 4.08 10.41
N LEU A 89 -14.06 4.09 9.49
CA LEU A 89 -14.47 2.90 8.74
C LEU A 89 -13.28 2.33 7.94
N LEU A 90 -12.54 3.20 7.23
CA LEU A 90 -11.35 2.81 6.48
C LEU A 90 -10.29 2.18 7.38
N LEU A 91 -9.96 2.80 8.50
CA LEU A 91 -8.96 2.27 9.44
C LEU A 91 -9.40 0.93 10.05
N TYR A 92 -10.69 0.79 10.38
CA TYR A 92 -11.24 -0.46 10.88
C TYR A 92 -11.18 -1.58 9.83
N SER A 93 -11.58 -1.29 8.59
CA SER A 93 -11.49 -2.25 7.49
C SER A 93 -10.05 -2.66 7.21
N LEU A 94 -9.10 -1.72 7.24
CA LEU A 94 -7.68 -2.02 7.07
C LEU A 94 -7.17 -2.91 8.21
N LEU A 95 -7.47 -2.57 9.47
CA LEU A 95 -7.07 -3.40 10.62
C LEU A 95 -7.63 -4.81 10.51
N SER A 96 -8.91 -4.96 10.16
CA SER A 96 -9.53 -6.27 9.97
C SER A 96 -8.84 -7.07 8.85
N ALA A 97 -8.55 -6.44 7.71
CA ALA A 97 -7.84 -7.09 6.61
C ALA A 97 -6.43 -7.52 6.99
N TYR A 98 -5.68 -6.69 7.74
CA TYR A 98 -4.33 -7.04 8.21
C TYR A 98 -4.33 -8.11 9.29
N ILE A 99 -5.31 -8.11 10.20
CA ILE A 99 -5.44 -9.17 11.21
C ILE A 99 -5.77 -10.50 10.52
N SER A 100 -6.70 -10.50 9.57
CA SER A 100 -7.06 -11.70 8.80
C SER A 100 -5.88 -12.23 7.98
N GLY A 101 -5.22 -11.38 7.19
CA GLY A 101 -4.05 -11.84 6.41
C GLY A 101 -2.86 -12.23 7.29
N GLY A 102 -2.72 -11.59 8.46
CA GLY A 102 -1.69 -11.91 9.44
C GLY A 102 -1.93 -13.21 10.19
N SER A 103 -3.17 -13.53 10.54
CA SER A 103 -3.55 -14.80 11.16
C SER A 103 -3.35 -15.96 10.20
N ASP A 104 -3.69 -15.80 8.92
CA ASP A 104 -3.47 -16.84 7.90
C ASP A 104 -1.97 -17.15 7.74
N LEU A 105 -1.12 -16.13 7.77
CA LEU A 105 0.33 -16.29 7.75
C LEU A 105 0.84 -17.02 9.01
N LEU A 106 0.36 -16.62 10.19
CA LEU A 106 0.72 -17.25 11.46
C LEU A 106 0.33 -18.74 11.45
N GLN A 107 -0.87 -19.04 10.99
CA GLN A 107 -1.39 -20.39 10.87
C GLN A 107 -0.54 -21.24 9.92
N GLY A 108 -0.14 -20.70 8.76
CA GLY A 108 0.76 -21.40 7.83
C GLY A 108 2.13 -21.73 8.44
N ILE A 109 2.68 -20.82 9.25
CA ILE A 109 3.93 -21.06 9.99
C ILE A 109 3.73 -22.14 11.06
N LEU A 110 2.68 -22.04 11.89
CA LEU A 110 2.35 -23.02 12.93
C LEU A 110 2.09 -24.42 12.36
N ALA A 111 1.39 -24.49 11.22
CA ALA A 111 1.14 -25.74 10.51
C ALA A 111 2.45 -26.40 10.03
N SER A 112 3.46 -25.62 9.65
CA SER A 112 4.80 -26.13 9.30
C SER A 112 5.50 -26.79 10.50
N PHE A 113 5.14 -26.40 11.72
CA PHE A 113 5.57 -27.02 12.98
C PHE A 113 4.59 -28.08 13.51
N HIS A 114 3.61 -28.51 12.71
CA HIS A 114 2.54 -29.46 13.10
C HIS A 114 1.64 -28.98 14.25
N ILE A 115 1.61 -27.68 14.53
CA ILE A 115 0.72 -27.07 15.50
C ILE A 115 -0.54 -26.61 14.76
N LYS A 116 -1.69 -27.20 15.10
CA LYS A 116 -2.99 -26.77 14.56
C LYS A 116 -3.72 -25.95 15.61
N THR A 117 -3.94 -24.68 15.30
CA THR A 117 -4.68 -23.73 16.13
C THR A 117 -5.94 -23.27 15.39
N PRO A 118 -7.04 -22.98 16.10
CA PRO A 118 -8.21 -22.35 15.50
C PRO A 118 -7.93 -20.90 15.05
N ASP A 119 -8.56 -20.45 13.97
CA ASP A 119 -8.34 -19.11 13.37
C ASP A 119 -8.50 -17.94 14.35
N TRP A 120 -9.45 -18.05 15.30
CA TRP A 120 -9.66 -17.01 16.31
C TRP A 120 -8.48 -16.90 17.29
N VAL A 121 -7.80 -18.00 17.58
CA VAL A 121 -6.61 -18.02 18.44
C VAL A 121 -5.45 -17.33 17.71
N ASP A 122 -5.26 -17.65 16.43
CA ASP A 122 -4.20 -17.06 15.61
C ASP A 122 -4.39 -15.55 15.43
N SER A 123 -5.64 -15.11 15.27
CA SER A 123 -5.99 -13.68 15.23
C SER A 123 -5.65 -12.96 16.54
N ILE A 124 -5.94 -13.58 17.70
CA ILE A 124 -5.59 -13.00 19.00
C ILE A 124 -4.08 -12.96 19.21
N ILE A 125 -3.37 -14.05 18.87
CA ILE A 125 -1.91 -14.11 18.99
C ILE A 125 -1.25 -13.05 18.10
N PHE A 126 -1.65 -12.98 16.83
CA PHE A 126 -1.13 -12.00 15.88
C PHE A 126 -1.37 -10.56 16.38
N THR A 127 -2.59 -10.28 16.84
CA THR A 127 -2.95 -8.97 17.39
C THR A 127 -2.18 -8.66 18.68
N ALA A 128 -1.97 -9.63 19.57
CA ALA A 128 -1.23 -9.45 20.80
C ALA A 128 0.25 -9.14 20.54
N ILE A 129 0.87 -9.80 19.55
CA ILE A 129 2.26 -9.55 19.15
C ILE A 129 2.42 -8.12 18.63
N LEU A 130 1.65 -7.72 17.61
CA LEU A 130 1.78 -6.37 17.04
C LEU A 130 1.26 -5.30 18.00
N GLY A 131 0.20 -5.57 18.74
CA GLY A 131 -0.34 -4.68 19.77
C GLY A 131 0.65 -4.45 20.90
N GLY A 132 1.40 -5.47 21.31
CA GLY A 132 2.47 -5.34 22.32
C GLY A 132 3.60 -4.42 21.86
N ILE A 133 3.98 -4.48 20.57
CA ILE A 133 4.98 -3.58 19.98
C ILE A 133 4.49 -2.13 20.01
N VAL A 134 3.21 -1.91 19.69
CA VAL A 134 2.59 -0.58 19.70
C VAL A 134 2.44 -0.02 21.12
N TYR A 135 2.20 -0.88 22.12
CA TYR A 135 2.02 -0.45 23.52
C TYR A 135 3.30 0.06 24.18
N HIS A 136 4.47 -0.41 23.78
CA HIS A 136 5.71 -0.11 24.49
C HIS A 136 6.20 1.34 24.29
N ASP A 137 6.57 1.70 23.05
CA ASP A 137 7.12 3.03 22.75
C ASP A 137 7.12 3.34 21.25
N ILE A 138 6.96 4.62 20.90
CA ILE A 138 7.02 5.10 19.50
C ILE A 138 8.37 4.77 18.84
N LYS A 139 9.45 4.74 19.62
CA LYS A 139 10.79 4.36 19.12
C LYS A 139 10.85 2.89 18.70
N VAL A 140 10.23 1.99 19.47
CA VAL A 140 10.19 0.55 19.15
C VAL A 140 9.36 0.31 17.90
N VAL A 141 8.25 1.05 17.75
CA VAL A 141 7.42 1.03 16.53
C VAL A 141 8.22 1.49 15.32
N ASP A 142 8.98 2.60 15.40
CA ASP A 142 9.79 3.08 14.26
C ASP A 142 10.87 2.07 13.85
N TRP A 143 11.59 1.48 14.82
CA TRP A 143 12.60 0.46 14.53
C TRP A 143 12.00 -0.81 13.92
N THR A 144 10.88 -1.30 14.49
CA THR A 144 10.17 -2.47 13.96
C THR A 144 9.67 -2.21 12.54
N ASN A 145 9.06 -1.06 12.29
CA ASN A 145 8.58 -0.69 10.97
C ASN A 145 9.72 -0.64 9.94
N ARG A 146 10.88 -0.06 10.30
CA ARG A 146 12.07 -0.05 9.42
C ARG A 146 12.54 -1.46 9.09
N LEU A 147 12.60 -2.35 10.08
CA LEU A 147 12.99 -3.75 9.87
C LEU A 147 12.01 -4.46 8.94
N LEU A 148 10.70 -4.38 9.23
CA LEU A 148 9.64 -4.98 8.40
C LEU A 148 9.68 -4.46 6.96
N MET A 149 9.98 -3.18 6.78
CA MET A 149 10.12 -2.57 5.46
C MET A 149 11.30 -3.13 4.68
N ILE A 150 12.46 -3.30 5.31
CA ILE A 150 13.65 -3.91 4.69
C ILE A 150 13.35 -5.37 4.31
N VAL A 151 12.76 -6.14 5.23
CA VAL A 151 12.38 -7.55 4.98
C VAL A 151 11.40 -7.63 3.81
N LYS A 152 10.36 -6.81 3.81
CA LYS A 152 9.35 -6.77 2.74
C LYS A 152 9.96 -6.44 1.38
N MET A 153 10.81 -5.41 1.30
CA MET A 153 11.48 -5.06 0.04
C MET A 153 12.44 -6.14 -0.43
N SER A 154 13.13 -6.80 0.50
CA SER A 154 14.05 -7.90 0.16
C SER A 154 13.27 -9.11 -0.36
N ALA A 155 12.18 -9.49 0.31
CA ALA A 155 11.29 -10.55 -0.13
C ALA A 155 10.68 -10.25 -1.51
N TYR A 156 10.26 -9.01 -1.77
CA TYR A 156 9.80 -8.56 -3.08
C TYR A 156 10.84 -8.83 -4.16
N VAL A 157 12.08 -8.37 -3.97
CA VAL A 157 13.16 -8.53 -4.96
C VAL A 157 13.46 -10.02 -5.19
N ILE A 158 13.52 -10.82 -4.13
CA ILE A 158 13.76 -12.25 -4.23
C ILE A 158 12.64 -12.94 -5.03
N LEU A 159 11.38 -12.68 -4.70
CA LEU A 159 10.24 -13.27 -5.41
C LEU A 159 10.24 -12.89 -6.89
N VAL A 160 10.51 -11.63 -7.20
CA VAL A 160 10.65 -11.17 -8.58
C VAL A 160 11.73 -11.95 -9.32
N LEU A 161 12.93 -12.07 -8.74
CA LEU A 161 14.05 -12.79 -9.37
C LEU A 161 13.78 -14.28 -9.54
N LEU A 162 13.01 -14.91 -8.65
CA LEU A 162 12.64 -16.33 -8.72
C LEU A 162 11.56 -16.59 -9.78
N ILE A 163 10.61 -15.68 -9.94
CA ILE A 163 9.49 -15.86 -10.88
C ILE A 163 9.88 -15.40 -12.29
N LEU A 164 10.75 -14.40 -12.44
CA LEU A 164 11.18 -13.86 -13.74
C LEU A 164 11.62 -14.91 -14.78
N PRO A 165 12.36 -15.99 -14.44
CA PRO A 165 12.74 -17.04 -15.40
C PRO A 165 11.56 -17.86 -15.92
N HIS A 166 10.42 -17.87 -15.21
CA HIS A 166 9.21 -18.61 -15.56
C HIS A 166 8.23 -17.77 -16.40
N VAL A 167 8.59 -16.54 -16.77
CA VAL A 167 7.74 -15.63 -17.53
C VAL A 167 7.70 -16.03 -19.01
N HIS A 168 6.49 -16.29 -19.52
CA HIS A 168 6.24 -16.51 -20.93
C HIS A 168 5.42 -15.35 -21.50
N LEU A 169 5.97 -14.65 -22.50
CA LEU A 169 5.34 -13.50 -23.16
C LEU A 169 3.95 -13.80 -23.73
N HIS A 170 3.69 -15.05 -24.11
CA HIS A 170 2.39 -15.48 -24.62
C HIS A 170 1.28 -15.39 -23.56
N HIS A 171 1.60 -15.52 -22.27
CA HIS A 171 0.61 -15.39 -21.18
C HIS A 171 0.14 -13.94 -20.98
N LEU A 172 0.92 -12.97 -21.45
CA LEU A 172 0.60 -11.54 -21.37
C LEU A 172 -0.34 -11.09 -22.51
N ALA A 173 -0.56 -11.94 -23.52
CA ALA A 173 -1.39 -11.64 -24.67
C ALA A 173 -2.85 -12.04 -24.42
N GLY A 174 -3.75 -11.05 -24.47
CA GLY A 174 -5.20 -11.25 -24.31
C GLY A 174 -5.81 -10.37 -23.23
N GLY A 175 -6.96 -10.80 -22.71
CA GLY A 175 -7.73 -10.10 -21.69
C GLY A 175 -8.86 -9.23 -22.26
N GLN A 176 -9.96 -9.15 -21.51
CA GLN A 176 -11.11 -8.35 -21.89
C GLN A 176 -11.17 -7.09 -21.05
N PHE A 177 -11.16 -5.92 -21.70
CA PHE A 177 -11.22 -4.63 -21.01
C PHE A 177 -12.41 -4.51 -20.03
N MET A 178 -13.56 -5.11 -20.36
CA MET A 178 -14.76 -5.05 -19.51
C MET A 178 -14.54 -5.69 -18.12
N LEU A 179 -13.70 -6.73 -18.04
CA LEU A 179 -13.37 -7.42 -16.80
C LEU A 179 -12.45 -6.61 -15.89
N LEU A 180 -11.80 -5.56 -16.42
CA LEU A 180 -10.92 -4.70 -15.64
C LEU A 180 -11.68 -3.73 -14.71
N SER A 181 -12.99 -3.54 -14.94
CA SER A 181 -13.83 -2.65 -14.13
C SER A 181 -13.87 -3.03 -12.64
N SER A 182 -13.83 -4.33 -12.32
CA SER A 182 -13.79 -4.82 -10.94
C SER A 182 -12.44 -4.57 -10.26
N ALA A 183 -11.35 -4.48 -11.03
CA ALA A 183 -10.01 -4.23 -10.51
C ALA A 183 -9.80 -2.77 -10.09
N VAL A 184 -10.53 -1.81 -10.68
CA VAL A 184 -10.31 -0.36 -10.47
C VAL A 184 -10.25 0.02 -9.00
N MET A 185 -11.20 -0.44 -8.18
CA MET A 185 -11.23 -0.12 -6.75
C MET A 185 -10.04 -0.69 -5.98
N VAL A 186 -9.60 -1.90 -6.33
CA VAL A 186 -8.43 -2.54 -5.73
C VAL A 186 -7.16 -1.77 -6.09
N VAL A 187 -7.02 -1.37 -7.37
CA VAL A 187 -5.88 -0.58 -7.85
C VAL A 187 -5.84 0.79 -7.17
N VAL A 188 -6.97 1.51 -7.11
CA VAL A 188 -7.07 2.81 -6.43
C VAL A 188 -6.67 2.70 -4.96
N THR A 189 -7.13 1.65 -4.28
CA THR A 189 -6.79 1.40 -2.88
C THR A 189 -5.29 1.09 -2.70
N ALA A 190 -4.67 0.34 -3.61
CA ALA A 190 -3.25 0.03 -3.57
C ALA A 190 -2.37 1.30 -3.66
N PHE A 191 -2.76 2.27 -4.48
CA PHE A 191 -2.08 3.57 -4.57
C PHE A 191 -2.45 4.57 -3.45
N GLY A 192 -3.13 4.13 -2.39
CA GLY A 192 -3.62 4.96 -1.28
C GLY A 192 -2.58 5.54 -0.31
N TYR A 193 -1.37 5.89 -0.76
CA TYR A 193 -0.30 6.42 0.10
C TYR A 193 -0.55 7.84 0.63
N SER A 194 -1.55 8.56 0.11
CA SER A 194 -1.79 9.97 0.45
C SER A 194 -2.06 10.21 1.95
N VAL A 195 -2.46 9.17 2.70
CA VAL A 195 -2.70 9.24 4.15
C VAL A 195 -1.44 9.62 4.95
N ILE A 196 -0.24 9.31 4.44
CA ILE A 196 1.01 9.62 5.15
C ILE A 196 1.57 11.02 4.83
N ILE A 197 0.94 11.80 3.94
CA ILE A 197 1.43 13.13 3.53
C ILE A 197 1.55 14.12 4.71
N PRO A 198 0.58 14.22 5.64
CA PRO A 198 0.75 15.06 6.83
C PRO A 198 1.93 14.65 7.70
N SER A 199 2.15 13.34 7.86
CA SER A 199 3.29 12.79 8.59
C SER A 199 4.63 13.08 7.88
N LEU A 200 4.66 12.98 6.55
CA LEU A 200 5.83 13.36 5.75
C LEU A 200 6.15 14.85 5.91
N ARG A 201 5.15 15.73 5.96
CA ARG A 201 5.38 17.16 6.20
C ARG A 201 6.16 17.40 7.49
N ARG A 202 5.76 16.75 8.59
CA ARG A 202 6.48 16.80 9.87
C ARG A 202 7.90 16.23 9.73
N TYR A 203 8.07 15.10 9.04
CA TYR A 203 9.38 14.48 8.82
C TYR A 203 10.38 15.39 8.08
N PHE A 204 9.89 16.19 7.13
CA PHE A 204 10.69 17.13 6.34
C PHE A 204 10.74 18.55 6.92
N ASN A 205 10.17 18.81 8.11
CA ASN A 205 10.06 20.14 8.72
C ASN A 205 9.51 21.18 7.71
N SER A 206 8.40 20.83 7.02
CA SER A 206 7.75 21.66 6.00
C SER A 206 8.62 22.09 4.80
N ASN A 207 9.69 21.36 4.47
CA ASN A 207 10.44 21.60 3.24
C ASN A 207 9.63 21.17 2.00
N VAL A 208 8.92 22.13 1.39
CA VAL A 208 8.00 21.90 0.27
C VAL A 208 8.69 21.29 -0.96
N SER A 209 9.91 21.73 -1.29
CA SER A 209 10.65 21.19 -2.43
C SER A 209 11.05 19.73 -2.22
N ALA A 210 11.51 19.39 -1.01
CA ALA A 210 11.82 18.01 -0.65
C ALA A 210 10.57 17.12 -0.63
N LEU A 211 9.43 17.64 -0.12
CA LEU A 211 8.15 16.94 -0.10
C LEU A 211 7.64 16.61 -1.50
N ARG A 212 7.62 17.60 -2.40
CA ARG A 212 7.17 17.40 -3.79
C ARG A 212 8.02 16.36 -4.51
N LEU A 213 9.35 16.45 -4.37
CA LEU A 213 10.27 15.50 -4.96
C LEU A 213 10.08 14.09 -4.37
N THR A 214 9.88 13.99 -3.05
CA THR A 214 9.66 12.71 -2.37
C THR A 214 8.37 12.05 -2.84
N ILE A 215 7.27 12.81 -2.95
CA ILE A 215 5.98 12.32 -3.45
C ILE A 215 6.10 11.83 -4.89
N ALA A 216 6.72 12.62 -5.77
CA ALA A 216 6.90 12.24 -7.17
C ALA A 216 7.75 10.97 -7.31
N LEU A 217 8.93 10.92 -6.67
CA LEU A 217 9.83 9.77 -6.76
C LEU A 217 9.28 8.52 -6.06
N GLY A 218 8.65 8.69 -4.90
CA GLY A 218 8.06 7.58 -4.13
C GLY A 218 6.89 6.94 -4.86
N SER A 219 5.96 7.74 -5.36
CA SER A 219 4.80 7.24 -6.10
C SER A 219 5.20 6.59 -7.44
N PHE A 220 6.17 7.18 -8.14
CA PHE A 220 6.72 6.59 -9.37
C PHE A 220 7.44 5.27 -9.08
N GLY A 221 8.21 5.19 -7.99
CA GLY A 221 8.82 3.94 -7.54
C GLY A 221 7.77 2.86 -7.24
N ALA A 222 6.67 3.21 -6.58
CA ALA A 222 5.57 2.28 -6.33
C ALA A 222 4.92 1.79 -7.63
N LEU A 223 4.68 2.69 -8.60
CA LEU A 223 4.17 2.33 -9.93
C LEU A 223 5.09 1.31 -10.63
N LEU A 224 6.40 1.56 -10.64
CA LEU A 224 7.36 0.62 -11.24
C LEU A 224 7.31 -0.75 -10.56
N CYS A 225 7.24 -0.78 -9.23
CA CYS A 225 7.13 -2.04 -8.49
C CYS A 225 5.84 -2.80 -8.83
N TYR A 226 4.71 -2.11 -9.00
CA TYR A 226 3.46 -2.77 -9.40
C TYR A 226 3.48 -3.25 -10.84
N LEU A 227 3.99 -2.46 -11.79
CA LEU A 227 4.10 -2.87 -13.19
C LEU A 227 5.01 -4.08 -13.34
N LEU A 228 6.13 -4.09 -12.62
CA LEU A 228 7.06 -5.21 -12.62
C LEU A 228 6.43 -6.44 -11.97
N TRP A 229 5.76 -6.27 -10.82
CA TRP A 229 5.10 -7.37 -10.14
C TRP A 229 4.01 -8.01 -10.99
N ASP A 230 3.17 -7.18 -11.60
CA ASP A 230 2.09 -7.61 -12.48
C ASP A 230 2.61 -8.34 -13.71
N PHE A 231 3.66 -7.80 -14.35
CA PHE A 231 4.35 -8.44 -15.46
C PHE A 231 4.86 -9.83 -15.10
N VAL A 232 5.55 -9.94 -13.96
CA VAL A 232 6.19 -11.18 -13.52
C VAL A 232 5.14 -12.23 -13.16
N VAL A 233 4.09 -11.85 -12.42
CA VAL A 233 3.05 -12.80 -12.00
C VAL A 233 2.17 -13.22 -13.16
N GLN A 234 1.58 -12.28 -13.92
CA GLN A 234 0.75 -12.62 -15.08
C GLN A 234 1.55 -13.35 -16.17
N GLY A 235 2.84 -13.03 -16.32
CA GLY A 235 3.71 -13.72 -17.27
C GLY A 235 4.04 -15.16 -16.86
N SER A 236 4.08 -15.46 -15.57
CA SER A 236 4.38 -16.80 -15.05
C SER A 236 3.17 -17.73 -14.96
N VAL A 237 1.96 -17.18 -14.81
CA VAL A 237 0.73 -17.96 -14.68
C VAL A 237 0.02 -18.00 -16.02
N SER A 238 -0.30 -19.19 -16.53
CA SER A 238 -1.03 -19.30 -17.80
C SER A 238 -2.41 -18.64 -17.64
N SER A 239 -2.80 -17.78 -18.59
CA SER A 239 -4.11 -17.09 -18.66
C SER A 239 -5.31 -18.05 -18.91
N GLY A 240 -5.23 -19.29 -18.44
CA GLY A 240 -6.26 -20.32 -18.51
C GLY A 240 -6.56 -20.87 -17.12
N GLY A 241 -7.11 -20.03 -16.23
CA GLY A 241 -7.70 -20.45 -14.97
C GLY A 241 -9.22 -20.44 -15.08
N GLY A 242 -9.75 -21.46 -15.76
CA GLY A 242 -11.10 -21.98 -15.54
C GLY A 242 -10.97 -23.34 -14.86
#